data_AF-A0A8S3V9I5-F1
#
_entry.id   AF-A0A8S3V9I5-F1
#
_cell.length_a   1.000
_cell.length_b   1.000
_cell.length_c   1.000
_cell.angle_alpha   90.00
_cell.angle_beta   90.00
_cell.angle_gamma   90.00
#
_symmetry.space_group_name_H-M   'P 1'
#
loop_
_entity.id
_entity.type
_entity.pdbx_description
1 polymer ?
#
loop_
_entity_poly.entity_id
_entity_poly.type
_entity_poly.pdbx_seq_one_letter_code
_entity_poly.pdbx_strand_id
1 'polypeptide(L)'
;MMALNSKKKGVLPLGSVACLLEKHDDDTYSTCSLEKSPYGFYQTSHLFCYLPLPVESKSSVHINGSFAVSSDRRRLSCETTDDKDSSDSDRDWNEALIADAVCLAYIAFLEHLPDLKIYPYEHYFERWPVKVLEQGLLEQLIAAFYRYISDPKIKSVVFRRGDKSVCLSHCKYLDPHLMETEFAETAFQMCIEHFENEETTIIRLPKT
;
A
#
# COMPACT_ATOMS: atom_id res chain seq x y z
N MET A 1 -3.55 0.78 -17.55
CA MET A 1 -4.98 1.07 -17.36
C MET A 1 -5.76 0.19 -18.31
N MET A 2 -6.15 -1.01 -17.88
CA MET A 2 -6.97 -1.90 -18.70
C MET A 2 -8.41 -1.88 -18.19
N ALA A 3 -9.34 -1.75 -19.13
CA ALA A 3 -10.71 -2.22 -18.96
C ALA A 3 -10.67 -3.75 -19.00
N LEU A 4 -10.36 -4.37 -17.86
CA LEU A 4 -10.44 -5.82 -17.72
C LEU A 4 -11.91 -6.23 -17.70
N ASN A 5 -12.46 -6.41 -18.90
CA ASN A 5 -13.62 -7.23 -19.21
C ASN A 5 -14.86 -7.01 -18.31
N SER A 6 -15.03 -5.80 -17.75
CA SER A 6 -16.18 -5.51 -16.92
C SER A 6 -17.39 -5.31 -17.83
N LYS A 7 -18.50 -5.97 -17.49
CA LYS A 7 -19.79 -5.83 -18.19
C LYS A 7 -20.34 -4.39 -18.15
N LYS A 8 -19.65 -3.46 -17.49
CA LYS A 8 -19.97 -2.03 -17.38
C LYS A 8 -19.17 -1.21 -18.39
N LYS A 9 -19.79 -0.93 -19.55
CA LYS A 9 -19.24 0.00 -20.54
C LYS A 9 -19.25 1.43 -19.98
N GLY A 10 -18.14 2.16 -20.16
CA GLY A 10 -18.06 3.60 -19.91
C GLY A 10 -17.64 4.04 -18.50
N VAL A 11 -17.22 3.13 -17.62
CA VAL A 11 -16.71 3.49 -16.29
C VAL A 11 -15.19 3.66 -16.37
N LEU A 12 -14.68 4.77 -15.84
CA LEU A 12 -13.25 5.02 -15.71
C LEU A 12 -12.75 4.45 -14.37
N PRO A 13 -11.77 3.53 -14.36
CA PRO A 13 -11.22 2.99 -13.13
C PRO A 13 -10.30 4.05 -12.50
N LEU A 14 -10.82 4.78 -11.52
CA LEU A 14 -10.09 5.81 -10.79
C LEU A 14 -9.80 5.30 -9.37
N GLY A 15 -8.53 5.40 -8.97
CA GLY A 15 -8.05 5.05 -7.63
C GLY A 15 -7.02 6.06 -7.16
N SER A 16 -7.02 6.37 -5.87
CA SER A 16 -6.03 7.25 -5.24
C SER A 16 -5.78 6.82 -3.80
N VAL A 17 -4.57 7.10 -3.30
CA VAL A 17 -4.14 6.77 -1.94
C VAL A 17 -3.68 8.04 -1.24
N ALA A 18 -4.01 8.18 0.05
CA ALA A 18 -3.60 9.31 0.86
C ALA A 18 -3.12 8.87 2.24
N CYS A 19 -2.03 9.48 2.71
CA CYS A 19 -1.46 9.26 4.04
C CYS A 19 -1.42 10.60 4.80
N LEU A 20 -1.63 10.55 6.11
CA LEU A 20 -1.41 11.70 6.99
C LEU A 20 0.09 11.92 7.19
N LEU A 21 0.54 13.15 6.94
CA LEU A 21 1.91 13.59 7.14
C LEU A 21 1.92 14.75 8.13
N GLU A 22 2.95 14.78 8.97
CA GLU A 22 3.27 15.89 9.86
C GLU A 22 4.56 16.54 9.36
N LYS A 23 4.54 17.86 9.21
CA LYS A 23 5.68 18.64 8.74
C LYS A 23 6.49 19.12 9.93
N HIS A 24 7.81 18.91 9.89
CA HIS A 24 8.77 19.41 10.87
C HIS A 24 9.36 20.77 10.46
N ASP A 25 9.98 21.46 11.40
CA ASP A 25 10.57 22.79 11.20
C ASP A 25 11.73 22.78 10.19
N ASP A 26 12.38 21.64 10.00
CA ASP A 26 13.52 21.43 9.09
C ASP A 26 13.10 21.04 7.65
N ASP A 27 11.82 21.21 7.31
CA ASP A 27 11.22 20.83 6.02
C ASP A 27 11.25 19.33 5.72
N THR A 28 11.41 18.50 6.77
CA THR A 28 11.17 17.06 6.71
C THR A 28 9.73 16.72 7.11
N TYR A 29 9.32 15.49 6.83
CA TYR A 29 7.96 15.02 7.12
C TYR A 29 8.02 13.69 7.87
N SER A 30 7.13 13.48 8.84
CA SER A 30 6.88 12.16 9.42
C SER A 30 5.53 11.63 8.96
N THR A 31 5.44 10.32 8.72
CA THR A 31 4.12 9.70 8.59
C THR A 31 3.50 9.54 9.97
N CYS A 32 2.22 9.89 10.13
CA CYS A 32 1.56 9.82 11.42
C CYS A 32 0.54 8.69 11.48
N SER A 33 0.35 8.11 12.67
CA SER A 33 -0.80 7.24 12.92
C SER A 33 -2.07 8.05 12.72
N LEU A 34 -3.07 7.46 12.08
CA LEU A 34 -4.38 8.09 11.92
C LEU A 34 -5.05 8.35 13.28
N GLU A 35 -4.70 7.61 14.33
CA GLU A 35 -5.19 7.87 15.69
C GLU A 35 -4.81 9.27 16.21
N LYS A 36 -3.73 9.86 15.67
CA LYS A 36 -3.27 11.21 15.98
C LYS A 36 -3.89 12.28 15.07
N SER A 37 -4.84 11.91 14.21
CA SER A 37 -5.54 12.84 13.33
C SER A 37 -6.17 13.98 14.13
N PRO A 38 -6.12 15.24 13.63
CA PRO A 38 -6.75 16.38 14.30
C PRO A 38 -8.26 16.19 14.45
N TYR A 39 -8.86 16.97 15.36
CA TYR A 39 -10.31 17.00 15.52
C TYR A 39 -11.01 17.30 14.18
N GLY A 40 -12.04 16.50 13.86
CA GLY A 40 -12.79 16.60 12.59
C GLY A 40 -12.24 15.72 11.46
N PHE A 41 -11.13 15.01 11.67
CA PHE A 41 -10.59 14.02 10.73
C PHE A 41 -10.82 12.58 11.22
N TYR A 42 -10.75 11.61 10.30
CA TYR A 42 -10.88 10.19 10.62
C TYR A 42 -9.67 9.69 11.39
N GLN A 43 -9.93 8.95 12.47
CA GLN A 43 -8.90 8.34 13.31
C GLN A 43 -8.46 6.95 12.84
N THR A 44 -9.18 6.37 11.88
CA THR A 44 -8.89 5.09 11.25
C THR A 44 -8.90 5.25 9.74
N SER A 45 -8.31 4.30 9.01
CA SER A 45 -8.28 4.38 7.55
C SER A 45 -9.66 4.11 6.97
N HIS A 46 -9.94 4.64 5.78
CA HIS A 46 -11.25 4.49 5.14
C HIS A 46 -11.12 4.34 3.63
N LEU A 47 -12.06 3.59 3.03
CA LEU A 47 -12.34 3.54 1.60
C LEU A 47 -13.38 4.60 1.26
N PHE A 48 -13.03 5.56 0.41
CA PHE A 48 -13.90 6.63 -0.07
C PHE A 48 -14.41 6.33 -1.49
N CYS A 49 -15.62 6.81 -1.77
CA CYS A 49 -16.21 6.88 -3.11
C CYS A 49 -17.00 8.19 -3.22
N TYR A 50 -17.24 8.67 -4.45
CA TYR A 50 -17.63 10.04 -4.78
C TYR A 50 -18.84 10.62 -4.01
N LEU A 51 -19.74 9.83 -3.43
CA LEU A 51 -20.83 10.24 -2.53
C LEU A 51 -21.33 9.03 -1.71
N PRO A 52 -21.88 9.23 -0.51
CA PRO A 52 -21.22 9.07 0.77
C PRO A 52 -21.39 7.66 1.37
N LEU A 53 -20.31 6.87 1.41
CA LEU A 53 -19.96 6.21 2.65
C LEU A 53 -18.45 5.93 2.70
N PRO A 54 -17.69 6.60 3.59
CA PRO A 54 -16.38 6.14 3.95
C PRO A 54 -16.55 4.84 4.73
N VAL A 55 -16.10 3.72 4.15
CA VAL A 55 -16.09 2.42 4.82
C VAL A 55 -14.77 2.32 5.56
N GLU A 56 -14.80 2.08 6.87
CA GLU A 56 -13.58 1.89 7.64
C GLU A 56 -12.76 0.73 7.03
N SER A 57 -11.52 1.02 6.69
CA SER A 57 -10.55 0.02 6.27
C SER A 57 -9.55 -0.24 7.40
N LYS A 58 -8.93 -1.42 7.36
CA LYS A 58 -7.83 -1.80 8.25
C LYS A 58 -6.49 -1.61 7.55
N SER A 59 -6.32 -0.47 6.88
CA SER A 59 -5.13 -0.04 6.14
C SER A 59 -4.37 1.03 6.92
N SER A 60 -3.13 1.30 6.55
CA SER A 60 -2.32 2.42 7.08
C SER A 60 -2.56 3.74 6.34
N VAL A 61 -3.38 3.71 5.29
CA VAL A 61 -3.66 4.83 4.37
C VAL A 61 -5.14 4.89 3.99
N HIS A 62 -5.63 6.08 3.70
CA HIS A 62 -6.93 6.28 3.08
C HIS A 62 -6.87 5.89 1.60
N ILE A 63 -7.93 5.27 1.11
CA ILE A 63 -8.05 4.86 -0.28
C ILE A 63 -9.32 5.48 -0.82
N ASN A 64 -9.27 6.12 -1.99
CA ASN A 64 -10.44 6.60 -2.69
C ASN A 64 -10.52 5.92 -4.05
N GLY A 65 -11.73 5.59 -4.49
CA GLY A 65 -11.92 5.00 -5.80
C GLY A 65 -13.35 5.09 -6.29
N SER A 66 -13.54 4.86 -7.59
CA SER A 66 -14.84 4.78 -8.24
C SER A 66 -15.58 3.47 -7.89
N PHE A 67 -15.68 3.13 -6.60
CA PHE A 67 -16.28 1.88 -6.14
C PHE A 67 -17.79 1.83 -6.39
N ALA A 68 -18.29 0.65 -6.72
CA ALA A 68 -19.71 0.34 -6.70
C ALA A 68 -20.19 0.17 -5.26
N VAL A 69 -21.26 0.91 -4.92
CA VAL A 69 -21.87 0.94 -3.59
C VAL A 69 -23.21 0.21 -3.58
N SER A 70 -23.68 -0.19 -2.40
CA SER A 70 -25.03 -0.74 -2.17
C SER A 70 -26.13 0.23 -2.61
N SER A 71 -27.35 -0.28 -2.76
CA SER A 71 -28.53 0.50 -3.18
C SER A 71 -28.85 1.66 -2.22
N ASP A 72 -28.66 1.45 -0.92
CA ASP A 72 -28.78 2.48 0.13
C ASP A 72 -27.57 3.43 0.22
N ARG A 73 -26.53 3.17 -0.61
CA ARG A 73 -25.24 3.87 -0.68
C ARG A 73 -24.50 3.89 0.64
N ARG A 74 -24.78 2.96 1.54
CA ARG A 74 -24.18 2.90 2.86
C ARG A 74 -23.05 1.90 2.98
N ARG A 75 -22.78 1.08 1.97
CA ARG A 75 -21.71 0.07 2.00
C ARG A 75 -21.12 -0.12 0.62
N LEU A 76 -19.93 -0.71 0.56
CA LEU A 76 -19.43 -1.24 -0.71
C LEU A 76 -20.24 -2.49 -1.06
N SER A 77 -20.52 -2.67 -2.36
CA SER A 77 -21.38 -3.73 -2.92
C SER A 77 -20.88 -5.18 -2.76
N CYS A 78 -20.04 -5.47 -1.76
CA CYS A 78 -19.35 -6.75 -1.59
C CYS A 78 -19.14 -7.18 -0.13
N GLU A 79 -19.59 -6.42 0.86
CA GLU A 79 -19.29 -6.71 2.29
C GLU A 79 -20.23 -7.71 2.95
N THR A 80 -21.41 -8.02 2.40
CA THR A 80 -22.33 -9.01 3.00
C THR A 80 -23.02 -9.88 1.95
N THR A 81 -23.14 -11.18 2.24
CA THR A 81 -23.90 -12.18 1.47
C THR A 81 -25.41 -11.90 1.40
N ASP A 82 -25.89 -10.94 2.19
CA ASP A 82 -27.31 -10.64 2.38
C ASP A 82 -27.81 -9.49 1.48
N ASP A 83 -26.92 -8.84 0.73
CA ASP A 83 -27.30 -7.80 -0.22
C ASP A 83 -27.91 -8.45 -1.48
N LYS A 84 -29.22 -8.72 -1.43
CA LYS A 84 -30.00 -9.15 -2.61
C LYS A 84 -29.94 -8.15 -3.79
N ASP A 85 -29.39 -6.95 -3.55
CA ASP A 85 -29.33 -5.84 -4.50
C ASP A 85 -27.94 -5.62 -5.11
N SER A 86 -26.87 -6.27 -4.62
CA SER A 86 -25.55 -6.17 -5.27
C SER A 86 -25.49 -7.15 -6.43
N SER A 87 -25.29 -6.63 -7.65
CA SER A 87 -25.10 -7.51 -8.80
C SER A 87 -23.70 -8.12 -8.75
N ASP A 88 -23.52 -9.34 -9.26
CA ASP A 88 -22.18 -9.93 -9.46
C ASP A 88 -21.23 -8.94 -10.19
N SER A 89 -21.79 -8.09 -11.06
CA SER A 89 -21.03 -7.08 -11.81
C SER A 89 -20.51 -5.91 -10.97
N ASP A 90 -21.13 -5.61 -9.83
CA ASP A 90 -20.67 -4.57 -8.90
C ASP A 90 -19.50 -5.08 -8.05
N ARG A 91 -19.59 -6.34 -7.61
CA ARG A 91 -18.50 -7.03 -6.91
C ARG A 91 -17.29 -7.16 -7.83
N ASP A 92 -17.46 -7.75 -9.02
CA ASP A 92 -16.39 -7.92 -10.01
C ASP A 92 -15.70 -6.58 -10.33
N TRP A 93 -16.48 -5.49 -10.35
CA TRP A 93 -15.94 -4.15 -10.55
C TRP A 93 -15.06 -3.68 -9.39
N ASN A 94 -15.51 -3.81 -8.14
CA ASN A 94 -14.73 -3.40 -6.98
C ASN A 94 -13.43 -4.21 -6.84
N GLU A 95 -13.50 -5.51 -7.11
CA GLU A 95 -12.34 -6.41 -7.11
C GLU A 95 -11.33 -6.00 -8.18
N ALA A 96 -11.77 -5.79 -9.42
CA ALA A 96 -10.91 -5.34 -10.50
C ALA A 96 -10.32 -3.94 -10.23
N LEU A 97 -11.14 -3.02 -9.70
CA LEU A 97 -10.71 -1.66 -9.39
C LEU A 97 -9.60 -1.65 -8.33
N ILE A 98 -9.76 -2.46 -7.27
CA ILE A 98 -8.78 -2.46 -6.18
C ILE A 98 -7.49 -3.18 -6.58
N ALA A 99 -7.60 -4.27 -7.36
CA ALA A 99 -6.45 -5.03 -7.83
C ALA A 99 -5.64 -4.34 -8.94
N ASP A 100 -6.22 -3.40 -9.69
CA ASP A 100 -5.52 -2.65 -10.76
C ASP A 100 -5.31 -1.18 -10.39
N ALA A 101 -6.32 -0.32 -10.55
CA ALA A 101 -6.14 1.13 -10.45
C ALA A 101 -5.72 1.61 -9.05
N VAL A 102 -6.31 1.04 -7.98
CA VAL A 102 -5.91 1.37 -6.61
C VAL A 102 -4.52 0.83 -6.31
N CYS A 103 -4.22 -0.41 -6.74
CA CYS A 103 -2.90 -1.01 -6.58
C CYS A 103 -1.81 -0.12 -7.21
N LEU A 104 -1.99 0.31 -8.46
CA LEU A 104 -1.08 1.22 -9.14
C LEU A 104 -0.95 2.57 -8.43
N ALA A 105 -2.06 3.13 -7.94
CA ALA A 105 -2.02 4.35 -7.15
C ALA A 105 -1.25 4.18 -5.83
N TYR A 106 -1.34 3.01 -5.20
CA TYR A 106 -0.60 2.67 -3.99
C TYR A 106 0.89 2.54 -4.27
N ILE A 107 1.27 1.87 -5.36
CA ILE A 107 2.67 1.75 -5.79
C ILE A 107 3.24 3.14 -6.07
N ALA A 108 2.52 3.95 -6.85
CA ALA A 108 2.93 5.32 -7.13
C ALA A 108 3.08 6.13 -5.84
N PHE A 109 2.14 6.01 -4.89
CA PHE A 109 2.26 6.63 -3.58
C PHE A 109 3.57 6.24 -2.87
N LEU A 110 3.90 4.94 -2.82
CA LEU A 110 5.13 4.47 -2.19
C LEU A 110 6.41 4.90 -2.93
N GLU A 111 6.36 5.07 -4.25
CA GLU A 111 7.50 5.54 -5.04
C GLU A 111 7.76 7.05 -4.87
N HIS A 112 6.72 7.85 -4.63
CA HIS A 112 6.84 9.31 -4.43
C HIS A 112 7.03 9.72 -2.97
N LEU A 113 6.61 8.90 -2.01
CA LEU A 113 6.79 9.15 -0.58
C LEU A 113 8.26 9.51 -0.20
N PRO A 114 9.30 8.89 -0.80
CA PRO A 114 10.70 9.30 -0.73
C PRO A 114 11.01 10.77 -1.00
N ASP A 115 10.34 11.38 -1.98
CA ASP A 115 10.62 12.75 -2.42
C ASP A 115 10.26 13.78 -1.34
N LEU A 116 9.45 13.35 -0.36
CA LEU A 116 9.01 14.14 0.79
C LEU A 116 9.98 14.08 1.97
N LYS A 117 11.21 13.57 1.81
CA LYS A 117 12.23 13.52 2.88
C LYS A 117 11.70 12.98 4.21
N ILE A 118 11.09 11.79 4.16
CA ILE A 118 10.41 11.20 5.32
C ILE A 118 11.42 10.82 6.42
N TYR A 119 11.16 11.26 7.64
CA TYR A 119 11.96 10.97 8.83
C TYR A 119 11.05 10.71 10.05
N PRO A 120 11.37 9.74 10.94
CA PRO A 120 12.36 8.68 10.76
C PRO A 120 12.09 7.78 9.54
N TYR A 121 13.16 7.26 8.93
CA TYR A 121 13.11 6.46 7.72
C TYR A 121 12.27 5.18 7.89
N GLU A 122 12.25 4.63 9.09
CA GLU A 122 11.57 3.39 9.48
C GLU A 122 10.05 3.47 9.22
N HIS A 123 9.48 4.68 9.30
CA HIS A 123 8.06 4.92 9.06
C HIS A 123 7.64 4.70 7.59
N TYR A 124 8.58 4.65 6.65
CA TYR A 124 8.27 4.36 5.25
C TYR A 124 7.54 3.02 5.10
N PHE A 125 8.05 1.98 5.77
CA PHE A 125 7.52 0.64 5.65
C PHE A 125 6.23 0.40 6.44
N GLU A 126 5.92 1.26 7.43
CA GLU A 126 4.61 1.25 8.10
C GLU A 126 3.46 1.57 7.12
N ARG A 127 3.79 2.19 5.98
CA ARG A 127 2.83 2.52 4.90
C ARG A 127 2.73 1.46 3.82
N TRP A 128 3.37 0.31 4.01
CA TRP A 128 3.16 -0.82 3.13
C TRP A 128 1.82 -1.49 3.43
N PRO A 129 1.20 -2.17 2.46
CA PRO A 129 0.00 -2.92 2.70
C PRO A 129 0.36 -4.19 3.50
N VAL A 130 -0.04 -4.23 4.78
CA VAL A 130 0.24 -5.33 5.71
C VAL A 130 -0.92 -6.33 5.71
N LYS A 131 -0.62 -7.61 5.93
CA LYS A 131 -1.59 -8.69 5.97
C LYS A 131 -2.73 -8.39 6.97
N VAL A 132 -3.96 -8.49 6.50
CA VAL A 132 -5.18 -8.33 7.31
C VAL A 132 -5.74 -9.71 7.66
N LEU A 133 -6.35 -9.85 8.83
CA LEU A 133 -6.95 -11.10 9.31
C LEU A 133 -8.30 -11.41 8.64
N GLU A 134 -8.92 -10.42 8.02
CA GLU A 134 -10.25 -10.50 7.41
C GLU A 134 -10.16 -10.53 5.89
N GLN A 135 -10.99 -11.37 5.29
CA GLN A 135 -11.14 -11.47 3.83
C GLN A 135 -11.92 -10.27 3.29
N GLY A 136 -11.52 -9.78 2.11
CA GLY A 136 -12.21 -8.67 1.45
C GLY A 136 -11.36 -7.95 0.43
N LEU A 137 -11.80 -6.75 0.02
CA LEU A 137 -11.11 -5.95 -1.00
C LEU A 137 -9.63 -5.67 -0.62
N LEU A 138 -9.34 -5.42 0.65
CA LEU A 138 -7.98 -5.12 1.10
C LEU A 138 -7.04 -6.33 0.97
N GLU A 139 -7.53 -7.55 1.13
CA GLU A 139 -6.75 -8.77 0.84
C GLU A 139 -6.38 -8.83 -0.64
N GLN A 140 -7.31 -8.46 -1.53
CA GLN A 140 -7.06 -8.42 -2.96
C GLN A 140 -6.05 -7.33 -3.33
N LEU A 141 -6.10 -6.17 -2.68
CA LEU A 141 -5.09 -5.12 -2.81
C LEU A 141 -3.71 -5.63 -2.41
N ILE A 142 -3.59 -6.28 -1.24
CA ILE A 142 -2.33 -6.84 -0.74
C ILE A 142 -1.77 -7.86 -1.73
N ALA A 143 -2.61 -8.81 -2.17
CA ALA A 143 -2.21 -9.83 -3.13
C ALA A 143 -1.77 -9.22 -4.48
N ALA A 144 -2.50 -8.22 -4.97
CA ALA A 144 -2.16 -7.52 -6.21
C ALA A 144 -0.85 -6.72 -6.08
N PHE A 145 -0.67 -6.03 -4.95
CA PHE A 145 0.52 -5.26 -4.64
C PHE A 145 1.77 -6.14 -4.65
N TYR A 146 1.79 -7.22 -3.86
CA TYR A 146 2.94 -8.12 -3.79
C TYR A 146 3.19 -8.85 -5.11
N ARG A 147 2.14 -9.19 -5.86
CA ARG A 147 2.29 -9.74 -7.22
C ARG A 147 2.97 -8.74 -8.16
N TYR A 148 2.58 -7.47 -8.11
CA TYR A 148 3.12 -6.42 -8.96
C TYR A 148 4.61 -6.18 -8.68
N ILE A 149 4.98 -5.96 -7.42
CA ILE A 149 6.36 -5.65 -7.05
C ILE A 149 7.30 -6.86 -7.17
N SER A 150 6.73 -8.08 -7.26
CA SER A 150 7.49 -9.32 -7.46
C SER A 150 7.64 -9.73 -8.92
N ASP A 151 6.97 -9.04 -9.86
CA ASP A 151 7.12 -9.34 -11.28
C ASP A 151 8.50 -8.85 -11.77
N PRO A 152 9.40 -9.74 -12.25
CA PRO A 152 10.74 -9.36 -12.69
C PRO A 152 10.74 -8.43 -13.92
N LYS A 153 9.62 -8.32 -14.64
CA LYS A 153 9.49 -7.39 -15.77
C LYS A 153 9.18 -5.97 -15.31
N ILE A 154 8.68 -5.82 -14.09
CA ILE A 154 8.25 -4.55 -13.53
C ILE A 154 9.40 -3.98 -12.68
N LYS A 155 9.83 -2.77 -13.01
CA LYS A 155 10.93 -2.08 -12.31
C LYS A 155 10.41 -1.10 -11.26
N SER A 156 9.44 -1.52 -10.44
CA SER A 156 8.93 -0.67 -9.35
C SER A 156 10.02 -0.49 -8.29
N VAL A 157 10.26 0.75 -7.87
CA VAL A 157 11.34 1.12 -6.95
C VAL A 157 10.80 1.44 -5.56
N VAL A 158 10.09 0.47 -4.97
CA VAL A 158 9.45 0.63 -3.66
C VAL A 158 10.35 0.21 -2.50
N PHE A 159 11.38 -0.60 -2.70
CA PHE A 159 12.29 -0.99 -1.61
C PHE A 159 13.32 0.11 -1.38
N ARG A 160 13.73 0.32 -0.12
CA ARG A 160 14.66 1.40 0.21
C ARG A 160 15.77 0.99 1.18
N ARG A 161 16.88 1.74 1.11
CA ARG A 161 17.90 1.84 2.17
C ARG A 161 18.53 3.22 2.13
N GLY A 162 18.33 4.00 3.20
CA GLY A 162 18.66 5.43 3.17
C GLY A 162 17.93 6.07 1.98
N ASP A 163 18.62 6.87 1.18
CA ASP A 163 18.04 7.54 0.01
C ASP A 163 18.00 6.70 -1.28
N LYS A 164 18.51 5.46 -1.24
CA LYS A 164 18.47 4.56 -2.41
C LYS A 164 17.11 3.87 -2.49
N SER A 165 16.37 4.13 -3.56
CA SER A 165 15.19 3.34 -3.97
C SER A 165 15.60 2.25 -4.96
N VAL A 166 15.13 1.03 -4.74
CA VAL A 166 15.54 -0.16 -5.50
C VAL A 166 14.34 -1.06 -5.80
N CYS A 167 14.44 -1.80 -6.91
CA CYS A 167 13.47 -2.83 -7.27
C CYS A 167 13.81 -4.17 -6.63
N LEU A 168 12.80 -5.03 -6.46
CA LEU A 168 12.96 -6.33 -5.77
C LEU A 168 14.09 -7.18 -6.36
N SER A 169 14.24 -7.17 -7.68
CA SER A 169 15.27 -7.96 -8.38
C SER A 169 16.70 -7.61 -7.97
N HIS A 170 16.93 -6.38 -7.48
CA HIS A 170 18.23 -5.93 -6.98
C HIS A 170 18.33 -6.04 -5.46
N CYS A 171 17.28 -6.43 -4.74
CA CYS A 171 17.32 -6.55 -3.29
C CYS A 171 17.90 -7.90 -2.84
N LYS A 172 18.75 -7.85 -1.82
CA LYS A 172 19.10 -9.00 -0.98
C LYS A 172 18.80 -8.68 0.46
N TYR A 173 18.40 -9.68 1.22
CA TYR A 173 17.98 -9.52 2.60
C TYR A 173 18.79 -10.48 3.47
N LEU A 174 19.05 -10.07 4.71
CA LEU A 174 19.58 -10.98 5.72
C LEU A 174 18.49 -11.95 6.16
N ASP A 175 18.91 -13.15 6.56
CA ASP A 175 18.00 -14.11 7.18
C ASP A 175 17.32 -13.49 8.41
N PRO A 176 15.98 -13.56 8.53
CA PRO A 176 15.27 -12.97 9.66
C PRO A 176 15.77 -13.45 11.03
N HIS A 177 16.18 -14.72 11.17
CA HIS A 177 16.69 -15.24 12.43
C HIS A 177 18.04 -14.62 12.78
N LEU A 178 18.87 -14.32 11.78
CA LEU A 178 20.15 -13.63 12.01
C LEU A 178 19.92 -12.19 12.49
N MET A 179 18.84 -11.55 12.01
CA MET A 179 18.44 -10.19 12.43
C MET A 179 17.96 -10.08 13.89
N GLU A 180 17.72 -11.22 14.54
CA GLU A 180 17.35 -11.29 15.97
C GLU A 180 18.56 -11.49 16.90
N THR A 181 19.73 -11.77 16.33
CA THR A 181 20.96 -12.01 17.11
C THR A 181 21.67 -10.70 17.48
N GLU A 182 22.57 -10.76 18.47
CA GLU A 182 23.48 -9.65 18.81
C GLU A 182 24.44 -9.29 17.66
N PHE A 183 24.63 -10.20 16.71
CA PHE A 183 25.49 -10.00 15.54
C PHE A 183 24.78 -9.37 14.35
N ALA A 184 23.47 -9.06 14.45
CA ALA A 184 22.67 -8.56 13.34
C ALA A 184 23.31 -7.35 12.64
N GLU A 185 23.82 -6.39 13.40
CA GLU A 185 24.43 -5.17 12.85
C GLU A 185 25.76 -5.47 12.15
N THR A 186 26.63 -6.24 12.80
CA THR A 186 27.91 -6.64 12.23
C THR A 186 27.72 -7.48 10.97
N ALA A 187 26.77 -8.43 10.98
CA ALA A 187 26.43 -9.25 9.83
C ALA A 187 25.87 -8.40 8.67
N PHE A 188 25.00 -7.44 8.97
CA PHE A 188 24.44 -6.53 7.97
C PHE A 188 25.55 -5.70 7.31
N GLN A 189 26.47 -5.15 8.12
CA GLN A 189 27.60 -4.37 7.64
C GLN A 189 28.56 -5.22 6.78
N MET A 190 28.90 -6.44 7.22
CA MET A 190 29.70 -7.37 6.42
C MET A 190 29.03 -7.72 5.10
N CYS A 191 27.70 -7.88 5.10
CA CYS A 191 26.97 -8.15 3.87
C CYS A 191 27.03 -6.98 2.89
N ILE A 192 26.93 -5.74 3.38
CA ILE A 192 27.12 -4.54 2.57
C ILE A 192 28.52 -4.56 1.95
N GLU A 193 29.56 -4.77 2.75
CA GLU A 193 30.96 -4.69 2.30
C GLU A 193 31.33 -5.77 1.26
N HIS A 194 30.75 -6.97 1.38
CA HIS A 194 31.15 -8.11 0.57
C HIS A 194 30.18 -8.48 -0.57
N PHE A 195 28.90 -8.10 -0.48
CA PHE A 195 27.89 -8.53 -1.44
C PHE A 195 27.17 -7.38 -2.17
N GLU A 196 27.33 -6.13 -1.72
CA GLU A 196 26.77 -4.99 -2.47
C GLU A 196 27.59 -4.69 -3.74
N ASN A 197 26.90 -4.45 -4.85
CA ASN A 197 27.48 -4.07 -6.12
C ASN A 197 26.45 -3.28 -6.97
N GLU A 198 26.76 -3.00 -8.23
CA GLU A 198 25.88 -2.24 -9.12
C GLU A 198 24.51 -2.89 -9.36
N GLU A 199 24.42 -4.22 -9.27
CA GLU A 199 23.19 -5.00 -9.51
C GLU A 199 22.52 -5.47 -8.22
N THR A 200 23.16 -5.27 -7.05
CA THR A 200 22.73 -5.86 -5.78
C THR A 200 22.83 -4.84 -4.66
N THR A 201 21.70 -4.59 -3.98
CA THR A 201 21.62 -3.76 -2.78
C THR A 201 21.13 -4.60 -1.60
N ILE A 202 21.89 -4.59 -0.50
CA ILE A 202 21.48 -5.24 0.75
C ILE A 202 20.46 -4.35 1.45
N ILE A 203 19.26 -4.85 1.69
CA ILE A 203 18.13 -4.13 2.29
C ILE A 203 17.80 -4.75 3.65
N ARG A 204 17.51 -3.89 4.64
CA ARG A 204 16.97 -4.29 5.94
C ARG A 204 15.46 -4.15 5.89
N LEU A 205 14.74 -5.27 5.99
CA LEU A 205 13.29 -5.22 6.16
C LEU A 205 12.96 -4.89 7.62
N PRO A 206 11.90 -4.11 7.89
CA PRO A 206 11.43 -3.89 9.25
C PRO A 206 10.93 -5.18 9.87
N LYS A 207 10.95 -5.23 11.20
CA LYS A 207 10.26 -6.29 11.95
C LYS A 207 8.75 -6.06 11.83
N THR A 208 8.05 -7.02 11.24
CA THR A 208 6.57 -7.08 11.21
C THR A 208 6.02 -7.61 12.51
#